data_AF-A0A8S3T9W8-F1
#
_entry.id   AF-A0A8S3T9W8-F1
#
_cell.length_a   1.000
_cell.length_b   1.000
_cell.length_c   1.000
_cell.angle_alpha   90.00
_cell.angle_beta   90.00
_cell.angle_gamma   90.00
#
_symmetry.space_group_name_H-M   'P 1'
#
loop_
_entity.id
_entity.type
_entity.pdbx_description
1 polymer ?
#
loop_
_entity_poly.entity_id
_entity_poly.type
_entity_poly.pdbx_seq_one_letter_code
_entity_poly.pdbx_strand_id
1 'polypeptide(L)'
;MEELPDFDIGGGEKLIEMESYDDEDLLGWLFKDDLQNIELVELNIAPENPGLAPQLQPQAPSQNPLAPKPVEVERPTVSGLQKSQKRFKTVTPEELKDLQDSRQAKSTKQNTKWGVKVFQEWCMEALDQVFDFATTETEELNNVLAKFYAEATPKFSEKRGKEMSTAQSKEYHKNSMKNIRAAINRHIHDLDRDIDIVRDKEFRKANETLDGKLKKNLEKGLSRQQNINRL
;
A
#
# COMPACT_ATOMS: atom_id res chain seq x y z
N MET A 1 -38.03 55.42 4.70
CA MET A 1 -36.83 54.58 4.71
C MET A 1 -37.36 53.19 4.98
N GLU A 2 -37.44 52.40 3.90
CA GLU A 2 -38.19 51.15 3.80
C GLU A 2 -37.55 50.03 4.63
N GLU A 3 -38.39 49.27 5.32
CA GLU A 3 -38.04 48.00 5.94
C GLU A 3 -37.95 46.92 4.85
N LEU A 4 -36.83 46.19 4.81
CA LEU A 4 -36.63 45.05 3.93
C LEU A 4 -37.21 43.78 4.59
N PRO A 5 -37.87 42.89 3.83
CA PRO A 5 -38.50 41.70 4.37
C PRO A 5 -37.50 40.57 4.65
N ASP A 6 -37.76 39.84 5.74
CA ASP A 6 -37.10 38.59 6.11
C ASP A 6 -37.23 37.55 4.99
N PHE A 7 -36.10 37.10 4.46
CA PHE A 7 -36.03 35.98 3.53
C PHE A 7 -35.51 34.75 4.27
N ASP A 8 -36.45 33.93 4.73
CA ASP A 8 -36.23 32.58 5.23
C ASP A 8 -35.86 31.65 4.06
N ILE A 9 -34.59 31.24 4.01
CA ILE A 9 -34.14 30.12 3.16
C ILE A 9 -33.86 28.94 4.08
N GLY A 10 -34.93 28.25 4.46
CA GLY A 10 -34.85 26.86 4.85
C GLY A 10 -34.26 26.03 3.71
N GLY A 11 -33.17 25.30 3.98
CA GLY A 11 -32.61 24.32 3.05
C GLY A 11 -31.08 24.32 2.97
N GLY A 12 -30.40 24.30 4.11
CA GLY A 12 -28.95 24.07 4.18
C GLY A 12 -28.67 22.58 4.35
N GLU A 13 -28.07 21.99 3.33
CA GLU A 13 -27.58 20.61 3.27
C GLU A 13 -26.88 20.21 4.58
N LYS A 14 -27.12 18.97 5.03
CA LYS A 14 -26.26 18.33 6.03
C LYS A 14 -24.87 18.20 5.42
N LEU A 15 -24.06 19.23 5.56
CA LEU A 15 -22.62 19.14 5.52
C LEU A 15 -22.26 18.10 6.58
N ILE A 16 -21.79 16.94 6.12
CA ILE A 16 -21.18 15.98 7.01
C ILE A 16 -20.01 16.74 7.63
N GLU A 17 -20.17 17.17 8.89
CA GLU A 17 -19.07 17.58 9.74
C GLU A 17 -18.16 16.36 9.85
N MET A 18 -17.25 16.27 8.90
CA MET A 18 -16.16 15.32 8.92
C MET A 18 -15.22 15.87 9.97
N GLU A 19 -15.39 15.39 11.21
CA GLU A 19 -14.55 15.70 12.37
C GLU A 19 -13.11 15.96 11.90
N SER A 20 -12.66 17.20 12.08
CA SER A 20 -11.29 17.60 11.84
C SER A 20 -10.42 16.94 12.90
N TYR A 21 -10.05 15.68 12.67
CA TYR A 21 -9.04 15.00 13.46
C TYR A 21 -7.70 15.69 13.19
N ASP A 22 -7.15 16.31 14.23
CA ASP A 22 -5.83 16.92 14.19
C ASP A 22 -4.83 15.90 13.62
N ASP A 23 -4.16 16.26 12.52
CA ASP A 23 -3.15 15.41 11.84
C ASP A 23 -2.05 14.92 12.80
N GLU A 24 -1.92 15.55 13.98
CA GLU A 24 -1.00 15.25 15.07
C GLU A 24 -1.45 14.10 16.00
N ASP A 25 -2.75 13.78 16.11
CA ASP A 25 -3.21 12.61 16.87
C ASP A 25 -2.89 11.31 16.12
N LEU A 26 -2.95 11.35 14.79
CA LEU A 26 -2.49 10.25 13.93
C LEU A 26 -0.97 10.08 14.01
N LEU A 27 -0.20 11.17 14.03
CA LEU A 27 1.26 11.09 14.21
C LEU A 27 1.63 10.63 15.63
N GLY A 28 0.97 11.15 16.67
CA GLY A 28 1.19 10.79 18.07
C GLY A 28 0.86 9.32 18.40
N TRP A 29 -0.14 8.74 17.73
CA TRP A 29 -0.43 7.30 17.77
C TRP A 29 0.56 6.48 16.93
N LEU A 30 0.90 6.93 15.72
CA LEU A 30 1.78 6.21 14.79
C LEU A 30 3.22 6.04 15.31
N PHE A 31 3.68 6.94 16.20
CA PHE A 31 5.02 6.86 16.80
C PHE A 31 5.12 6.04 18.09
N LYS A 32 4.00 5.61 18.70
CA LYS A 32 4.04 4.89 19.99
C LYS A 32 4.11 3.37 19.85
N ASP A 33 3.44 2.76 18.88
CA ASP A 33 3.28 1.30 18.87
C ASP A 33 3.86 0.55 17.65
N ASP A 34 4.12 1.19 16.50
CA ASP A 34 4.42 0.45 15.26
C ASP A 34 5.89 0.50 14.77
N LEU A 35 6.84 1.00 15.58
CA LEU A 35 8.27 0.93 15.24
C LEU A 35 8.90 -0.46 15.40
N GLN A 36 8.16 -1.44 15.93
CA GLN A 36 8.67 -2.81 16.11
C GLN A 36 8.31 -3.79 14.98
N ASN A 37 7.44 -3.43 14.04
CA ASN A 37 6.92 -4.36 13.02
C ASN A 37 7.26 -4.01 11.56
N ILE A 38 8.26 -3.15 11.31
CA ILE A 38 8.91 -3.12 9.99
C ILE A 38 10.00 -4.18 10.00
N GLU A 39 9.58 -5.44 9.97
CA GLU A 39 10.47 -6.55 9.64
C GLU A 39 10.87 -6.36 8.17
N LEU A 40 12.16 -6.05 7.96
CA LEU A 40 12.78 -6.14 6.65
C LEU A 40 12.62 -7.59 6.19
N VAL A 41 11.65 -7.84 5.30
CA VAL A 41 11.55 -9.11 4.58
C VAL A 41 12.73 -9.17 3.60
N GLU A 42 13.90 -9.53 4.12
CA GLU A 42 15.01 -10.10 3.35
C GLU A 42 14.63 -11.55 3.00
N LEU A 43 13.99 -11.74 1.86
CA LEU A 43 13.88 -13.07 1.27
C LEU A 43 15.09 -13.30 0.37
N ASN A 44 16.10 -13.94 0.97
CA ASN A 44 17.13 -14.68 0.26
C ASN A 44 16.47 -15.71 -0.67
N ILE A 45 16.59 -15.52 -1.98
CA ILE A 45 16.44 -16.60 -2.95
C ILE A 45 17.72 -16.64 -3.79
N ALA A 46 18.41 -17.77 -3.70
CA ALA A 46 19.64 -18.07 -4.41
C ALA A 46 19.43 -18.05 -5.95
N PRO A 47 20.46 -17.79 -6.74
CA PRO A 47 20.33 -17.67 -8.20
C PRO A 47 20.13 -19.04 -8.85
N GLU A 48 19.01 -19.23 -9.54
CA GLU A 48 18.85 -20.36 -10.46
C GLU A 48 19.66 -20.13 -11.74
N ASN A 49 20.41 -21.17 -12.08
CA ASN A 49 21.36 -21.28 -13.17
C ASN A 49 20.63 -21.78 -14.43
N PRO A 50 20.61 -21.06 -15.57
CA PRO A 50 20.00 -21.57 -16.79
C PRO A 50 21.05 -22.30 -17.63
N GLY A 51 21.06 -23.63 -17.56
CA GLY A 51 22.00 -24.44 -18.33
C GLY A 51 21.50 -25.85 -18.65
N LEU A 52 21.31 -26.07 -19.95
CA LEU A 52 21.21 -27.34 -20.68
C LEU A 52 19.84 -28.06 -20.77
N ALA A 53 19.28 -27.97 -21.97
CA ALA A 53 18.40 -28.96 -22.57
C ALA A 53 19.13 -30.30 -22.83
N PRO A 54 18.39 -31.40 -22.99
CA PRO A 54 18.68 -32.29 -24.10
C PRO A 54 17.44 -32.67 -24.94
N GLN A 55 17.72 -32.85 -26.23
CA GLN A 55 16.84 -33.23 -27.32
C GLN A 55 16.34 -34.67 -27.20
N LEU A 56 15.10 -34.94 -27.65
CA LEU A 56 14.66 -36.27 -28.09
C LEU A 56 13.93 -36.14 -29.44
N GLN A 57 14.41 -36.93 -30.41
CA GLN A 57 13.92 -37.04 -31.78
C GLN A 57 12.60 -37.83 -31.90
N PRO A 58 11.88 -37.72 -33.03
CA PRO A 58 10.52 -38.24 -33.19
C PRO A 58 10.48 -39.70 -33.66
N GLN A 59 9.49 -40.48 -33.20
CA GLN A 59 9.10 -41.74 -33.83
C GLN A 59 7.64 -41.73 -34.25
N ALA A 60 7.40 -42.26 -35.45
CA ALA A 60 6.13 -42.30 -36.19
C ALA A 60 5.31 -43.58 -35.86
N PRO A 61 4.11 -43.78 -36.43
CA PRO A 61 2.96 -44.35 -35.75
C PRO A 61 2.82 -45.87 -35.92
N SER A 62 2.22 -46.54 -34.92
CA SER A 62 1.69 -47.90 -35.05
C SER A 62 0.19 -47.90 -34.76
N GLN A 63 -0.52 -48.65 -35.60
CA GLN A 63 -1.96 -48.59 -35.83
C GLN A 63 -2.76 -49.54 -34.91
N ASN A 64 -3.91 -49.04 -34.47
CA ASN A 64 -5.22 -49.73 -34.41
C ASN A 64 -5.53 -50.72 -33.25
N PRO A 65 -6.83 -51.06 -33.03
CA PRO A 65 -7.74 -50.34 -32.13
C PRO A 65 -8.38 -51.30 -31.09
N LEU A 66 -9.11 -50.80 -30.08
CA LEU A 66 -10.34 -51.43 -29.56
C LEU A 66 -10.92 -50.59 -28.42
N ALA A 67 -12.18 -50.18 -28.56
CA ALA A 67 -12.96 -49.56 -27.50
C ALA A 67 -13.27 -50.57 -26.38
N PRO A 68 -13.11 -50.24 -25.09
CA PRO A 68 -13.70 -51.04 -24.03
C PRO A 68 -15.15 -50.61 -23.78
N LYS A 69 -16.04 -51.61 -23.80
CA LYS A 69 -17.45 -51.53 -23.42
C LYS A 69 -17.63 -51.09 -21.96
N PRO A 70 -18.77 -50.50 -21.57
CA PRO A 70 -19.01 -50.09 -20.19
C PRO A 70 -19.19 -51.33 -19.31
N VAL A 71 -18.30 -51.54 -18.35
CA VAL A 71 -18.49 -52.52 -17.28
C VAL A 71 -19.31 -51.85 -16.20
N GLU A 72 -20.55 -52.29 -16.06
CA GLU A 72 -21.45 -51.98 -14.96
C GLU A 72 -20.87 -52.58 -13.67
N VAL A 73 -20.25 -51.74 -12.85
CA VAL A 73 -19.76 -52.13 -11.52
C VAL A 73 -20.90 -51.89 -10.54
N GLU A 74 -21.54 -52.98 -10.12
CA GLU A 74 -22.52 -52.98 -9.03
C GLU A 74 -21.87 -52.40 -7.76
N ARG A 75 -22.50 -51.34 -7.24
CA ARG A 75 -22.15 -50.72 -5.95
C ARG A 75 -22.53 -51.67 -4.82
N PRO A 76 -21.61 -52.05 -3.92
CA PRO A 76 -22.03 -52.55 -2.63
C PRO A 76 -22.58 -51.38 -1.81
N THR A 77 -23.89 -51.46 -1.53
CA THR A 77 -24.58 -50.67 -0.52
C THR A 77 -23.94 -50.96 0.85
N VAL A 78 -23.08 -50.06 1.33
CA VAL A 78 -22.59 -50.10 2.72
C VAL A 78 -23.32 -49.02 3.52
N SER A 79 -24.37 -49.45 4.22
CA SER A 79 -25.03 -48.68 5.26
C SER A 79 -24.07 -48.54 6.45
N GLY A 80 -23.62 -47.32 6.71
CA GLY A 80 -22.79 -47.02 7.89
C GLY A 80 -22.25 -45.60 7.82
N LEU A 81 -23.05 -44.62 8.23
CA LEU A 81 -22.66 -43.22 8.30
C LEU A 81 -21.65 -43.00 9.45
N GLN A 82 -20.41 -43.45 9.29
CA GLN A 82 -19.30 -42.88 10.04
C GLN A 82 -18.89 -41.59 9.32
N LYS A 83 -19.31 -40.44 9.85
CA LYS A 83 -18.80 -39.13 9.42
C LYS A 83 -17.30 -39.12 9.70
N SER A 84 -16.48 -39.49 8.72
CA SER A 84 -15.04 -39.29 8.81
C SER A 84 -14.82 -37.80 9.06
N GLN A 85 -14.29 -37.43 10.22
CA GLN A 85 -13.99 -36.03 10.51
C GLN A 85 -12.90 -35.61 9.53
N LYS A 86 -13.29 -34.88 8.47
CA LYS A 86 -12.33 -34.27 7.56
C LYS A 86 -11.48 -33.30 8.38
N ARG A 87 -10.17 -33.55 8.42
CA ARG A 87 -9.18 -32.74 9.15
C ARG A 87 -9.19 -31.26 8.73
N PHE A 88 -9.55 -30.97 7.49
CA PHE A 88 -9.50 -29.64 6.91
C PHE A 88 -10.90 -29.08 6.69
N LYS A 89 -11.11 -27.85 7.17
CA LYS A 89 -12.32 -27.07 6.91
C LYS A 89 -12.30 -26.59 5.45
N THR A 90 -13.46 -26.65 4.79
CA THR A 90 -13.67 -25.96 3.52
C THR A 90 -13.98 -24.51 3.84
N VAL A 91 -13.13 -23.59 3.36
CA VAL A 91 -13.29 -22.15 3.57
C VAL A 91 -14.24 -21.61 2.49
N THR A 92 -15.22 -20.81 2.88
CA THR A 92 -16.12 -20.15 1.92
C THR A 92 -15.44 -18.91 1.30
N PRO A 93 -15.89 -18.42 0.15
CA PRO A 93 -15.40 -17.16 -0.41
C PRO A 93 -15.55 -15.97 0.56
N GLU A 94 -16.59 -15.98 1.39
CA GLU A 94 -16.83 -14.95 2.42
C GLU A 94 -15.77 -15.03 3.52
N GLU A 95 -15.44 -16.23 4.01
CA GLU A 95 -14.38 -16.41 5.01
C GLU A 95 -12.99 -16.05 4.43
N LEU A 96 -12.75 -16.33 3.16
CA LEU A 96 -11.54 -15.87 2.46
C LEU A 96 -11.48 -14.34 2.42
N LYS A 97 -12.59 -13.68 2.09
CA LYS A 97 -12.68 -12.22 2.06
C LYS A 97 -12.48 -11.61 3.45
N ASP A 98 -13.08 -12.18 4.49
CA ASP A 98 -12.90 -11.71 5.87
C ASP A 98 -11.43 -11.83 6.32
N LEU A 99 -10.74 -12.91 5.94
CA LEU A 99 -9.31 -13.09 6.19
C LEU A 99 -8.47 -12.06 5.42
N GLN A 100 -8.84 -11.74 4.17
CA GLN A 100 -8.19 -10.70 3.38
C GLN A 100 -8.43 -9.29 3.98
N ASP A 101 -9.66 -8.98 4.39
CA ASP A 101 -10.05 -7.68 4.94
C ASP A 101 -9.46 -7.44 6.34
N SER A 102 -9.25 -8.51 7.11
CA SER A 102 -8.60 -8.49 8.43
C SER A 102 -7.06 -8.49 8.35
N ARG A 103 -6.47 -8.70 7.17
CA ARG A 103 -5.00 -8.67 6.94
C ARG A 103 -4.35 -7.37 7.42
N GLN A 104 -5.07 -6.24 7.32
CA GLN A 104 -4.53 -4.92 7.65
C GLN A 104 -5.07 -4.44 9.00
N ALA A 105 -4.16 -4.14 9.92
CA ALA A 105 -4.49 -3.51 11.19
C ALA A 105 -5.15 -2.13 10.98
N LYS A 106 -5.95 -1.70 11.97
CA LYS A 106 -6.65 -0.39 11.93
C LYS A 106 -5.65 0.77 11.76
N SER A 107 -4.53 0.73 12.48
CA SER A 107 -3.45 1.74 12.38
C SER A 107 -2.89 1.79 10.95
N THR A 108 -2.64 0.64 10.34
CA THR A 108 -2.14 0.54 8.96
C THR A 108 -3.12 1.12 7.96
N LYS A 109 -4.42 0.83 8.08
CA LYS A 109 -5.47 1.43 7.23
C LYS A 109 -5.50 2.96 7.34
N GLN A 110 -5.41 3.48 8.57
CA GLN A 110 -5.33 4.92 8.82
C GLN A 110 -4.06 5.55 8.23
N ASN A 111 -2.90 4.92 8.42
CA ASN A 111 -1.63 5.36 7.86
C ASN A 111 -1.64 5.34 6.31
N THR A 112 -2.26 4.32 5.70
CA THR A 112 -2.49 4.28 4.25
C THR A 112 -3.33 5.47 3.80
N LYS A 113 -4.49 5.71 4.44
CA LYS A 113 -5.36 6.85 4.13
C LYS A 113 -4.63 8.19 4.26
N TRP A 114 -3.86 8.37 5.34
CA TRP A 114 -3.10 9.59 5.58
C TRP A 114 -2.01 9.80 4.53
N GLY A 115 -1.18 8.80 4.23
CA GLY A 115 -0.11 8.94 3.24
C GLY A 115 -0.63 9.22 1.83
N VAL A 116 -1.75 8.59 1.44
CA VAL A 116 -2.43 8.87 0.17
C VAL A 116 -3.02 10.28 0.15
N LYS A 117 -3.62 10.73 1.27
CA LYS A 117 -4.14 12.11 1.41
C LYS A 117 -3.03 13.14 1.20
N VAL A 118 -1.87 12.97 1.83
CA VAL A 118 -0.73 13.89 1.66
C VAL A 118 -0.31 13.99 0.19
N PHE A 119 -0.26 12.86 -0.51
CA PHE A 119 0.08 12.84 -1.93
C PHE A 119 -0.99 13.54 -2.78
N GLN A 120 -2.28 13.26 -2.55
CA GLN A 120 -3.38 13.88 -3.28
C GLN A 120 -3.49 15.39 -3.05
N GLU A 121 -3.26 15.84 -1.81
CA GLU A 121 -3.18 17.27 -1.48
C GLU A 121 -2.04 17.94 -2.26
N TRP A 122 -0.85 17.33 -2.31
CA TRP A 122 0.24 17.84 -3.14
C TRP A 122 -0.10 17.83 -4.63
N CYS A 123 -0.75 16.78 -5.17
CA CYS A 123 -1.18 16.76 -6.57
C CYS A 123 -2.15 17.89 -6.88
N MET A 124 -3.10 18.16 -5.99
CA MET A 124 -4.02 19.28 -6.13
C MET A 124 -3.27 20.62 -6.10
N GLU A 125 -2.33 20.82 -5.18
CA GLU A 125 -1.59 22.09 -5.05
C GLU A 125 -0.57 22.32 -6.19
N ALA A 126 0.14 21.28 -6.61
CA ALA A 126 1.25 21.38 -7.55
C ALA A 126 0.85 21.14 -9.01
N LEU A 127 -0.22 20.36 -9.25
CA LEU A 127 -0.64 19.91 -10.57
C LEU A 127 -2.10 20.28 -10.91
N ASP A 128 -2.82 20.93 -9.97
CA ASP A 128 -4.23 21.33 -10.09
C ASP A 128 -5.17 20.16 -10.46
N GLN A 129 -4.86 18.96 -9.96
CA GLN A 129 -5.63 17.75 -10.25
C GLN A 129 -5.52 16.68 -9.17
N VAL A 130 -6.55 15.82 -9.10
CA VAL A 130 -6.51 14.57 -8.33
C VAL A 130 -5.78 13.52 -9.17
N PHE A 131 -4.89 12.76 -8.54
CA PHE A 131 -4.13 11.74 -9.23
C PHE A 131 -4.88 10.39 -9.24
N ASP A 132 -5.01 9.79 -10.41
CA ASP A 132 -5.67 8.48 -10.55
C ASP A 132 -4.65 7.33 -10.49
N PHE A 133 -4.54 6.71 -9.31
CA PHE A 133 -3.68 5.55 -9.12
C PHE A 133 -4.08 4.32 -9.92
N ALA A 134 -5.34 4.19 -10.36
CA ALA A 134 -5.82 2.99 -11.03
C ALA A 134 -5.35 2.92 -12.49
N THR A 135 -5.31 4.06 -13.18
CA THR A 135 -5.07 4.10 -14.63
C THR A 135 -3.74 4.69 -15.06
N THR A 136 -3.04 5.42 -14.19
CA THR A 136 -1.77 6.07 -14.55
C THR A 136 -0.68 5.08 -14.98
N GLU A 137 0.04 5.42 -16.05
CA GLU A 137 1.19 4.70 -16.55
C GLU A 137 2.37 4.69 -15.56
N THR A 138 3.14 3.61 -15.53
CA THR A 138 4.28 3.44 -14.63
C THR A 138 5.33 4.55 -14.76
N GLU A 139 5.63 4.99 -15.99
CA GLU A 139 6.59 6.08 -16.23
C GLU A 139 6.10 7.42 -15.67
N GLU A 140 4.83 7.73 -15.90
CA GLU A 140 4.19 8.94 -15.36
C GLU A 140 4.18 8.91 -13.83
N LEU A 141 3.76 7.81 -13.22
CA LEU A 141 3.77 7.65 -11.76
C LEU A 141 5.17 7.84 -11.18
N ASN A 142 6.21 7.26 -11.80
CA ASN A 142 7.60 7.46 -11.37
C ASN A 142 8.04 8.94 -11.44
N ASN A 143 7.67 9.64 -12.52
CA ASN A 143 7.98 11.06 -12.67
C ASN A 143 7.26 11.93 -11.64
N VAL A 144 5.99 11.66 -11.38
CA VAL A 144 5.17 12.38 -10.41
C VAL A 144 5.67 12.11 -8.98
N LEU A 145 5.97 10.86 -8.64
CA LEU A 145 6.55 10.49 -7.35
C LEU A 145 7.91 11.16 -7.12
N ALA A 146 8.76 11.25 -8.14
CA ALA A 146 10.04 11.95 -8.02
C ALA A 146 9.87 13.43 -7.66
N LYS A 147 8.91 14.12 -8.29
CA LYS A 147 8.58 15.52 -7.96
C LYS A 147 8.01 15.63 -6.56
N PHE A 148 7.04 14.77 -6.23
CA PHE A 148 6.44 14.70 -4.90
C PHE A 148 7.50 14.56 -3.81
N TYR A 149 8.43 13.62 -3.92
CA TYR A 149 9.47 13.42 -2.91
C TYR A 149 10.42 14.61 -2.75
N ALA A 150 10.59 15.44 -3.79
CA ALA A 150 11.41 16.65 -3.71
C ALA A 150 10.68 17.81 -3.01
N GLU A 151 9.37 17.92 -3.23
CA GLU A 151 8.55 19.08 -2.88
C GLU A 151 7.67 18.89 -1.65
N ALA A 152 7.38 17.64 -1.27
CA ALA A 152 6.48 17.34 -0.16
C ALA A 152 6.98 17.98 1.14
N THR A 153 6.15 18.84 1.72
CA THR A 153 6.40 19.47 3.01
C THR A 153 5.23 19.22 3.96
N PRO A 154 5.48 19.15 5.28
CA PRO A 154 4.43 19.06 6.27
C PRO A 154 3.60 20.34 6.31
N LYS A 155 2.31 20.20 6.61
CA LYS A 155 1.48 21.35 6.98
C LYS A 155 2.09 22.06 8.17
N PHE A 156 1.99 23.39 8.17
CA PHE A 156 2.44 24.19 9.29
C PHE A 156 1.59 23.85 10.53
N SER A 157 2.25 23.50 11.64
CA SER A 157 1.60 23.35 12.94
C SER A 157 2.37 24.14 14.00
N GLU A 158 1.66 24.83 14.89
CA GLU A 158 2.28 25.61 15.96
C GLU A 158 3.17 24.73 16.86
N LYS A 159 2.75 23.48 17.07
CA LYS A 159 3.49 22.50 17.87
C LYS A 159 4.85 22.19 17.23
N ARG A 160 4.88 21.95 15.91
CA ARG A 160 6.15 21.78 15.18
C ARG A 160 6.99 23.06 15.22
N GLY A 161 6.38 24.24 15.13
CA GLY A 161 7.10 25.51 15.29
C GLY A 161 7.75 25.69 16.66
N LYS A 162 7.18 25.07 17.71
CA LYS A 162 7.68 25.11 19.10
C LYS A 162 8.74 24.04 19.40
N GLU A 163 8.62 22.85 18.80
CA GLU A 163 9.45 21.67 19.13
C GLU A 163 10.73 21.50 18.27
N MET A 164 10.83 22.19 17.14
CA MET A 164 11.96 22.08 16.22
C MET A 164 12.30 23.44 15.60
N SER A 165 13.50 23.54 15.00
CA SER A 165 13.88 24.78 14.33
C SER A 165 12.93 25.09 13.17
N THR A 166 12.80 26.37 12.81
CA THR A 166 11.97 26.82 11.68
C THR A 166 12.34 26.15 10.35
N ALA A 167 13.58 25.69 10.21
CA ALA A 167 14.02 24.96 9.03
C ALA A 167 13.62 23.47 9.09
N GLN A 168 13.69 22.84 10.27
CA GLN A 168 13.25 21.46 10.48
C GLN A 168 11.71 21.31 10.38
N SER A 169 10.96 22.32 10.84
CA SER A 169 9.50 22.29 10.80
C SER A 169 8.94 22.25 9.37
N LYS A 170 9.72 22.71 8.38
CA LYS A 170 9.37 22.75 6.96
C LYS A 170 9.66 21.44 6.22
N GLU A 171 10.24 20.44 6.87
CA GLU A 171 10.63 19.19 6.22
C GLU A 171 10.00 17.99 6.92
N TYR A 172 9.64 16.96 6.16
CA TYR A 172 9.24 15.69 6.75
C TYR A 172 10.44 14.99 7.39
N HIS A 173 10.20 14.34 8.53
CA HIS A 173 11.18 13.43 9.11
C HIS A 173 11.37 12.22 8.18
N LYS A 174 12.57 11.63 8.16
CA LYS A 174 12.90 10.48 7.28
C LYS A 174 11.89 9.33 7.39
N ASN A 175 11.42 9.03 8.61
CA ASN A 175 10.46 7.94 8.83
C ASN A 175 9.07 8.32 8.32
N SER A 176 8.67 9.59 8.42
CA SER A 176 7.40 10.07 7.84
C SER A 176 7.41 9.88 6.33
N MET A 177 8.51 10.20 5.65
CA MET A 177 8.58 9.98 4.21
C MET A 177 8.55 8.51 3.80
N LYS A 178 9.25 7.63 4.54
CA LYS A 178 9.17 6.19 4.32
C LYS A 178 7.75 5.66 4.53
N ASN A 179 7.06 6.15 5.55
CA ASN A 179 5.67 5.77 5.84
C ASN A 179 4.71 6.22 4.74
N ILE A 180 4.86 7.44 4.23
CA ILE A 180 4.07 7.94 3.08
C ILE A 180 4.32 7.06 1.85
N ARG A 181 5.58 6.74 1.52
CA ARG A 181 5.88 5.81 0.40
C ARG A 181 5.22 4.44 0.61
N ALA A 182 5.31 3.87 1.81
CA ALA A 182 4.69 2.58 2.11
C ALA A 182 3.16 2.65 2.01
N ALA A 183 2.55 3.75 2.46
CA ALA A 183 1.12 3.99 2.33
C ALA A 183 0.67 4.03 0.86
N ILE A 184 1.39 4.76 0.01
CA ILE A 184 1.11 4.82 -1.43
C ILE A 184 1.28 3.44 -2.07
N ASN A 185 2.36 2.71 -1.76
CA ASN A 185 2.59 1.37 -2.30
C ASN A 185 1.46 0.40 -1.91
N ARG A 186 1.03 0.41 -0.65
CA ARG A 186 -0.13 -0.39 -0.20
C ARG A 186 -1.39 -0.02 -0.96
N HIS A 187 -1.66 1.27 -1.15
CA HIS A 187 -2.85 1.73 -1.87
C HIS A 187 -2.86 1.24 -3.32
N ILE A 188 -1.72 1.24 -4.00
CA ILE A 188 -1.57 0.70 -5.36
C ILE A 188 -1.87 -0.80 -5.39
N HIS A 189 -1.36 -1.57 -4.43
CA HIS A 189 -1.68 -3.00 -4.32
C HIS A 189 -3.13 -3.27 -3.96
N ASP A 190 -3.76 -2.42 -3.14
CA ASP A 190 -5.19 -2.53 -2.82
C ASP A 190 -6.09 -2.22 -4.04
N LEU A 191 -5.53 -1.63 -5.10
CA LEU A 191 -6.16 -1.46 -6.43
C LEU A 191 -5.83 -2.61 -7.40
N ASP A 192 -5.27 -3.72 -6.90
CA ASP A 192 -4.85 -4.89 -7.67
C ASP A 192 -3.87 -4.59 -8.82
N ARG A 193 -3.05 -3.54 -8.69
CA ARG A 193 -1.97 -3.25 -9.63
C ARG A 193 -0.72 -4.07 -9.28
N ASP A 194 -0.17 -4.74 -10.29
CA ASP A 194 1.09 -5.48 -10.21
C ASP A 194 2.29 -4.55 -10.39
N ILE A 195 2.45 -3.61 -9.46
CA ILE A 195 3.52 -2.61 -9.44
C ILE A 195 3.99 -2.42 -7.99
N ASP A 196 5.31 -2.42 -7.77
CA ASP A 196 5.94 -2.09 -6.49
C ASP A 196 6.82 -0.83 -6.65
N ILE A 197 6.35 0.31 -6.13
CA ILE A 197 7.05 1.60 -6.27
C ILE A 197 8.36 1.67 -5.48
N VAL A 198 8.64 0.68 -4.63
CA VAL A 198 9.86 0.59 -3.82
C VAL A 198 10.91 -0.27 -4.51
N ARG A 199 10.51 -1.37 -5.15
CA ARG A 199 11.42 -2.41 -5.65
C ARG A 199 11.56 -2.42 -7.17
N ASP A 200 10.53 -1.99 -7.90
CA ASP A 200 10.54 -2.06 -9.36
C ASP A 200 11.55 -1.08 -9.96
N LYS A 201 12.28 -1.53 -10.97
CA LYS A 201 13.36 -0.77 -11.63
C LYS A 201 12.84 0.49 -12.31
N GLU A 202 11.57 0.48 -12.71
CA GLU A 202 10.84 1.57 -13.33
C GLU A 202 10.77 2.79 -12.39
N PHE A 203 10.85 2.59 -11.07
CA PHE A 203 10.80 3.65 -10.05
C PHE A 203 12.16 4.15 -9.59
N ARG A 204 13.25 3.81 -10.31
CA ARG A 204 14.61 4.23 -9.95
C ARG A 204 14.72 5.74 -9.72
N LYS A 205 14.14 6.54 -10.61
CA LYS A 205 14.20 8.01 -10.54
C LYS A 205 13.53 8.55 -9.28
N ALA A 206 12.34 8.08 -8.95
CA ALA A 206 11.64 8.48 -7.73
C ALA A 206 12.44 8.10 -6.48
N ASN A 207 12.96 6.87 -6.43
CA ASN A 207 13.73 6.37 -5.29
C ASN A 207 15.07 7.11 -5.12
N GLU A 208 15.81 7.36 -6.20
CA GLU A 208 17.04 8.17 -6.18
C GLU A 208 16.77 9.60 -5.68
N THR A 209 15.64 10.19 -6.10
CA THR A 209 15.25 11.54 -5.66
C THR A 209 14.94 11.57 -4.16
N LEU A 210 14.18 10.59 -3.68
CA LEU A 210 13.87 10.46 -2.24
C LEU A 210 15.15 10.27 -1.42
N ASP A 211 16.01 9.34 -1.81
CA ASP A 211 17.27 9.07 -1.10
C ASP A 211 18.19 10.29 -1.09
N GLY A 212 18.31 10.98 -2.23
CA GLY A 212 19.05 12.22 -2.36
C GLY A 212 18.50 13.35 -1.49
N LYS A 213 17.18 13.52 -1.43
CA LYS A 213 16.50 14.49 -0.56
C LYS A 213 16.75 14.18 0.92
N LEU A 214 16.57 12.92 1.33
CA LEU A 214 16.78 12.51 2.72
C LEU A 214 18.24 12.69 3.16
N LYS A 215 19.20 12.37 2.29
CA LYS A 215 20.63 12.59 2.55
C LYS A 215 20.95 14.08 2.72
N LYS A 216 20.47 14.93 1.80
CA LYS A 216 20.64 16.39 1.91
C LYS A 216 20.01 16.97 3.18
N ASN A 217 18.84 16.49 3.57
CA ASN A 217 18.17 16.91 4.80
C ASN A 217 18.97 16.51 6.04
N LEU A 218 19.63 15.34 6.02
CA LEU A 218 20.52 14.91 7.10
C LEU A 218 21.78 15.78 7.18
N GLU A 219 22.44 16.03 6.05
CA GLU A 219 23.65 16.88 5.96
C GLU A 219 23.39 18.31 6.46
N LYS A 220 22.19 18.85 6.19
CA LYS A 220 21.76 20.18 6.65
C LYS A 220 21.22 20.21 8.09
N GLY A 221 21.19 19.07 8.79
CA GLY A 221 20.62 18.97 10.13
C GLY A 221 19.10 19.18 10.20
N LEU A 222 18.40 19.06 9.06
CA LEU A 222 16.94 19.20 8.96
C LEU A 222 16.20 17.92 9.40
N SER A 223 16.90 16.80 9.47
CA SER A 223 16.40 15.53 10.01
C SER A 223 17.14 15.16 11.28
N ARG A 224 16.43 14.73 12.33
CA ARG A 224 17.07 14.28 13.57
C ARG A 224 17.83 12.97 13.30
N GLN A 225 19.09 12.92 13.71
CA GLN A 225 19.81 11.65 13.79
C GLN A 225 19.12 10.82 14.87
N GLN A 226 18.61 9.64 14.51
CA GLN A 226 18.16 8.71 15.53
C GLN A 226 19.42 8.13 16.18
N ASN A 227 19.66 8.46 17.45
CA ASN A 227 20.72 7.85 18.22
C ASN A 227 20.45 6.34 18.29
N ILE A 228 21.23 5.56 17.56
CA ILE A 228 21.18 4.09 17.53
C ILE A 228 21.98 3.48 18.70
N ASN A 229 22.36 4.30 19.69
CA ASN A 229 23.01 3.84 20.91
C ASN A 229 21.93 3.59 21.98
N ARG A 230 21.19 2.49 21.84
CA ARG A 230 20.65 1.76 23.00
C ARG A 230 21.57 0.57 23.22
N LEU A 231 22.51 0.74 24.16
CA LEU A 231 23.15 -0.37 24.88
C LEU A 231 22.16 -0.92 25.91
#